data_AF-A0A259SDT9-F1
#
_entry.id   AF-A0A259SDT9-F1
#
_cell.length_a   1.000
_cell.length_b   1.000
_cell.length_c   1.000
_cell.angle_alpha   90.00
_cell.angle_beta   90.00
_cell.angle_gamma   90.00
#
_symmetry.space_group_name_H-M   'P 1'
#
loop_
_entity.id
_entity.type
_entity.pdbx_description
1 polymer ?
#
loop_
_entity_poly.entity_id
_entity_poly.type
_entity_poly.pdbx_seq_one_letter_code
_entity_poly.pdbx_strand_id
1 'polypeptide(L)'
;MRVNRDDLRRMLFDQANGLSYAQEGEVTRAQHAAVTSALRAGKDAIVDDTNLRAKFVKRLMELGAEAGADVVFHDIEVDLRTALFRDSTRQYPVGERVVRDYFERFTRAGKLPLVPEISSEAKARWVSYIPDLELPDAFIFDIDGTLAHIDDGGRSPYDMTRVSEDYPDETVADVLVALSTSNDIVLVSGRNECARDDTVSWLNEHSIPFNALYMRADEDGRGDDVVKHEILHGQIAPRWHVRGVFDDRARVVAMWR
;
A
#
# COMPACT_ATOMS: atom_id res chain seq x y z
N MET A 1 8.44 -18.90 10.07
CA MET A 1 7.40 -19.46 9.18
C MET A 1 7.91 -19.43 7.76
N ARG A 2 8.00 -20.59 7.09
CA ARG A 2 8.40 -20.67 5.68
C ARG A 2 7.23 -20.28 4.79
N VAL A 3 7.46 -19.43 3.79
CA VAL A 3 6.48 -18.98 2.80
C VAL A 3 7.10 -19.11 1.41
N ASN A 4 6.53 -20.00 0.59
CA ASN A 4 7.07 -20.36 -0.71
C ASN A 4 6.01 -20.19 -1.80
N ARG A 5 6.35 -19.52 -2.91
CA ARG A 5 5.39 -19.32 -4.00
C ARG A 5 5.02 -20.60 -4.72
N ASP A 6 5.94 -21.53 -4.94
CA ASP A 6 5.61 -22.78 -5.65
C ASP A 6 4.63 -23.64 -4.83
N ASP A 7 4.78 -23.68 -3.51
CA ASP A 7 3.82 -24.33 -2.62
C ASP A 7 2.45 -23.63 -2.66
N LEU A 8 2.43 -22.29 -2.66
CA LEU A 8 1.19 -21.52 -2.78
C LEU A 8 0.50 -21.71 -4.14
N ARG A 9 1.25 -21.79 -5.25
CA ARG A 9 0.69 -22.09 -6.58
C ARG A 9 -0.01 -23.45 -6.60
N ARG A 10 0.65 -24.47 -6.03
CA ARG A 10 0.09 -25.83 -5.92
C ARG A 10 -1.14 -25.85 -5.03
N MET A 11 -1.09 -25.17 -3.89
CA MET A 11 -2.21 -25.15 -2.95
C MET A 11 -3.45 -24.44 -3.51
N LEU A 12 -3.27 -23.31 -4.21
CA LEU A 12 -4.38 -22.49 -4.69
C LEU A 12 -4.95 -22.98 -6.03
N PHE A 13 -4.11 -23.55 -6.90
CA PHE A 13 -4.48 -23.83 -8.30
C PHE A 13 -4.08 -25.21 -8.81
N ASP A 14 -3.48 -26.07 -7.97
CA ASP A 14 -2.95 -27.37 -8.36
C ASP A 14 -1.97 -27.31 -9.55
N GLN A 15 -1.23 -26.20 -9.66
CA GLN A 15 -0.28 -25.94 -10.74
C GLN A 15 1.07 -25.49 -10.19
N ALA A 16 2.16 -25.94 -10.82
CA ALA A 16 3.51 -25.52 -10.47
C ALA A 16 3.97 -24.30 -11.29
N ASN A 17 3.44 -24.10 -12.49
CA ASN A 17 3.76 -23.01 -13.41
C ASN A 17 2.60 -22.79 -14.39
N GLY A 18 2.71 -21.77 -15.25
CA GLY A 18 1.71 -21.52 -16.31
C GLY A 18 0.44 -20.81 -15.85
N LEU A 19 0.44 -20.27 -14.63
CA LEU A 19 -0.66 -19.46 -14.12
C LEU A 19 -0.85 -18.18 -14.95
N SER A 20 -2.10 -17.76 -15.06
CA SER A 20 -2.45 -16.44 -15.62
C SER A 20 -1.92 -15.30 -14.75
N TYR A 21 -1.85 -14.09 -15.32
CA TYR A 21 -1.44 -12.90 -14.58
C TYR A 21 -2.30 -12.65 -13.33
N ALA A 22 -3.62 -12.86 -13.43
CA ALA A 22 -4.54 -12.71 -12.31
C ALA A 22 -4.23 -13.70 -11.18
N GLN A 23 -3.99 -14.97 -11.52
CA GLN A 23 -3.64 -16.03 -10.57
C GLN A 23 -2.28 -15.80 -9.90
N GLU A 24 -1.26 -15.36 -10.65
CA GLU A 24 0.02 -14.93 -10.05
C GLU A 24 -0.15 -13.74 -9.09
N GLY A 25 -1.13 -12.88 -9.37
CA GLY A 25 -1.57 -11.82 -8.46
C GLY A 25 -2.15 -12.37 -7.15
N GLU A 26 -2.97 -13.42 -7.21
CA GLU A 26 -3.53 -14.11 -6.04
C GLU A 26 -2.43 -14.79 -5.20
N VAL A 27 -1.50 -15.49 -5.83
CA VAL A 27 -0.33 -16.08 -5.14
C VAL A 27 0.47 -15.00 -4.41
N THR A 28 0.67 -13.85 -5.05
CA THR A 28 1.38 -12.71 -4.45
C THR A 28 0.64 -12.15 -3.24
N ARG A 29 -0.68 -11.98 -3.32
CA ARG A 29 -1.50 -11.54 -2.18
C ARG A 29 -1.43 -12.54 -1.03
N ALA A 30 -1.56 -13.84 -1.32
CA ALA A 30 -1.48 -14.89 -0.31
C ALA A 30 -0.11 -14.92 0.38
N GLN A 31 0.98 -14.80 -0.39
CA GLN A 31 2.34 -14.70 0.13
C GLN A 31 2.51 -13.51 1.06
N HIS A 32 2.12 -12.31 0.63
CA HIS A 32 2.27 -11.10 1.44
C HIS A 32 1.45 -11.21 2.73
N ALA A 33 0.20 -11.67 2.64
CA ALA A 33 -0.65 -11.87 3.82
C ALA A 33 -0.04 -12.86 4.81
N ALA A 34 0.55 -13.96 4.33
CA ALA A 34 1.24 -14.93 5.18
C ALA A 34 2.45 -14.31 5.88
N VAL A 35 3.30 -13.58 5.14
CA VAL A 35 4.46 -12.87 5.71
C VAL A 35 4.02 -11.87 6.77
N THR A 36 3.11 -10.95 6.44
CA THR A 36 2.60 -9.94 7.38
C THR A 36 1.97 -10.57 8.62
N SER A 37 1.18 -11.64 8.46
CA SER A 37 0.54 -12.34 9.56
C SER A 37 1.56 -12.97 10.52
N ALA A 38 2.60 -13.62 9.99
CA ALA A 38 3.67 -14.17 10.83
C ALA A 38 4.42 -13.09 11.61
N LEU A 39 4.81 -12.00 10.94
CA LEU A 39 5.53 -10.91 11.59
C LEU A 39 4.69 -10.23 12.68
N ARG A 40 3.40 -9.97 12.42
CA ARG A 40 2.46 -9.44 13.44
C ARG A 40 2.27 -10.36 14.63
N ALA A 41 2.40 -11.67 14.43
CA ALA A 41 2.38 -12.65 15.50
C ALA A 41 3.72 -12.78 16.25
N GLY A 42 4.70 -11.91 15.97
CA GLY A 42 6.04 -11.94 16.57
C GLY A 42 6.89 -13.12 16.12
N LYS A 43 6.60 -13.70 14.94
CA LYS A 43 7.34 -14.84 14.38
C LYS A 43 8.18 -14.40 13.19
N ASP A 44 9.33 -15.02 13.01
CA ASP A 44 10.14 -14.84 11.81
C ASP A 44 9.41 -15.35 10.56
N ALA A 45 9.61 -14.71 9.42
CA ALA A 45 9.15 -15.16 8.11
C ALA A 45 10.35 -15.46 7.19
N ILE A 46 10.38 -16.66 6.61
CA ILE A 46 11.42 -17.11 5.67
C ILE A 46 10.77 -17.21 4.30
N VAL A 47 11.19 -16.38 3.35
CA VAL A 47 10.69 -16.38 1.98
C VAL A 47 11.75 -16.99 1.07
N ASP A 48 11.58 -18.27 0.74
CA ASP A 48 12.54 -19.09 -0.01
C ASP A 48 12.21 -19.18 -1.52
N ASP A 49 11.70 -18.08 -2.07
CA ASP A 49 11.62 -17.87 -3.52
C ASP A 49 13.02 -17.59 -4.10
N THR A 50 13.12 -17.50 -5.43
CA THR A 50 14.37 -17.12 -6.08
C THR A 50 14.85 -15.71 -5.70
N ASN A 51 13.93 -14.78 -5.45
CA ASN A 51 14.24 -13.40 -5.04
C ASN A 51 15.24 -12.65 -5.95
N LEU A 52 15.39 -13.06 -7.22
CA LEU A 52 16.40 -12.47 -8.14
C LEU A 52 15.98 -11.15 -8.79
N ARG A 53 14.71 -10.73 -8.65
CA ARG A 53 14.20 -9.48 -9.23
C ARG A 53 13.99 -8.42 -8.15
N ALA A 54 14.64 -7.27 -8.33
CA ALA A 54 14.60 -6.15 -7.39
C ALA A 54 13.19 -5.74 -6.96
N LYS A 55 12.21 -5.75 -7.87
CA LYS A 55 10.80 -5.42 -7.54
C LYS A 55 10.22 -6.31 -6.42
N PHE A 56 10.48 -7.62 -6.45
CA PHE A 56 9.95 -8.55 -5.46
C PHE A 56 10.68 -8.41 -4.14
N VAL A 57 12.01 -8.28 -4.20
CA VAL A 57 12.84 -8.04 -3.02
C VAL A 57 12.42 -6.76 -2.31
N LYS A 58 12.27 -5.66 -3.04
CA LYS A 58 11.83 -4.37 -2.50
C LYS A 58 10.50 -4.49 -1.75
N ARG A 59 9.53 -5.24 -2.29
CA ARG A 59 8.25 -5.40 -1.61
C ARG A 59 8.36 -6.22 -0.32
N LEU A 60 9.13 -7.30 -0.30
CA LEU A 60 9.36 -8.08 0.93
C LEU A 60 10.08 -7.25 2.00
N MET A 61 11.04 -6.44 1.57
CA MET A 61 11.74 -5.45 2.35
C MET A 61 10.80 -4.41 2.98
N GLU A 62 9.86 -3.86 2.19
CA GLU A 62 8.81 -2.97 2.67
C GLU A 62 7.91 -3.67 3.71
N LEU A 63 7.48 -4.91 3.47
CA LEU A 63 6.68 -5.67 4.45
C LEU A 63 7.42 -5.88 5.78
N GLY A 64 8.73 -6.14 5.73
CA GLY A 64 9.57 -6.22 6.92
C GLY A 64 9.62 -4.89 7.67
N ALA A 65 9.87 -3.79 6.95
CA ALA A 65 9.89 -2.46 7.53
C ALA A 65 8.54 -2.04 8.14
N GLU A 66 7.43 -2.28 7.43
CA GLU A 66 6.04 -2.05 7.89
C GLU A 66 5.74 -2.80 9.20
N ALA A 67 6.39 -3.96 9.43
CA ALA A 67 6.23 -4.75 10.64
C ALA A 67 7.31 -4.49 11.71
N GLY A 68 8.23 -3.55 11.48
CA GLY A 68 9.35 -3.28 12.38
C GLY A 68 10.37 -4.43 12.47
N ALA A 69 10.42 -5.31 11.47
CA ALA A 69 11.30 -6.47 11.44
C ALA A 69 12.63 -6.18 10.72
N ASP A 70 13.69 -6.85 11.17
CA ASP A 70 14.96 -6.90 10.45
C ASP A 70 14.86 -7.82 9.24
N VAL A 71 15.45 -7.38 8.12
CA VAL A 71 15.44 -8.14 6.86
C VAL A 71 16.86 -8.62 6.58
N VAL A 72 17.03 -9.95 6.53
CA VAL A 72 18.32 -10.60 6.29
C VAL A 72 18.27 -11.36 4.97
N PHE A 73 19.32 -11.21 4.17
CA PHE A 73 19.49 -11.93 2.91
C PHE A 73 20.50 -13.06 3.08
N HIS A 74 20.14 -14.24 2.60
CA HIS A 74 21.00 -15.42 2.57
C HIS A 74 21.24 -15.82 1.11
N ASP A 75 22.38 -15.40 0.57
CA ASP A 75 22.77 -15.72 -0.80
C ASP A 75 23.18 -17.19 -0.92
N ILE A 76 22.65 -17.87 -1.94
CA ILE A 76 23.00 -19.25 -2.28
C ILE A 76 23.73 -19.23 -3.61
N GLU A 77 25.06 -19.15 -3.54
CA GLU A 77 25.90 -19.21 -4.74
C GLU A 77 26.05 -20.67 -5.23
N VAL A 78 25.86 -20.87 -6.53
CA VAL A 78 26.03 -22.16 -7.18
C VAL A 78 26.49 -21.95 -8.62
N ASP A 79 27.36 -22.81 -9.14
CA ASP A 79 27.78 -22.75 -10.53
C ASP A 79 26.72 -23.40 -11.46
N LEU A 80 26.72 -23.02 -12.73
CA LEU A 80 25.73 -23.47 -13.71
C LEU A 80 25.71 -24.99 -13.87
N ARG A 81 26.87 -25.65 -13.81
CA ARG A 81 26.96 -27.10 -13.97
C ARG A 81 26.29 -27.81 -12.79
N THR A 82 26.58 -27.37 -11.57
CA THR A 82 25.94 -27.90 -10.36
C THR A 82 24.44 -27.64 -10.35
N ALA A 83 24.00 -26.44 -10.77
CA ALA A 83 22.58 -26.13 -10.86
C ALA A 83 21.83 -27.03 -11.86
N LEU A 84 22.40 -27.26 -13.05
CA LEU A 84 21.82 -28.16 -14.06
C LEU A 84 21.76 -29.62 -13.56
N PHE A 85 22.81 -30.08 -12.88
CA PHE A 85 22.83 -31.43 -12.30
C PHE A 85 21.79 -31.61 -11.19
N ARG A 86 21.61 -30.59 -10.32
CA ARG A 86 20.58 -30.62 -9.28
C ARG A 86 19.17 -30.52 -9.87
N ASP A 87 18.98 -29.73 -10.94
CA ASP A 87 17.69 -29.64 -11.64
C ASP A 87 17.32 -30.95 -12.34
N SER A 88 18.28 -31.68 -12.91
CA SER A 88 17.99 -32.95 -13.59
C SER A 88 17.66 -34.10 -12.63
N THR A 89 18.02 -33.97 -11.35
CA THR A 89 17.87 -35.03 -10.34
C THR A 89 16.77 -34.74 -9.32
N ARG A 90 16.12 -33.57 -9.35
CA ARG A 90 15.03 -33.23 -8.43
C ARG A 90 13.68 -33.77 -8.88
N GLN A 91 12.78 -33.95 -7.93
CA GLN A 91 11.43 -34.49 -8.15
C GLN A 91 10.62 -33.70 -9.21
N TYR A 92 10.80 -32.38 -9.26
CA TYR A 92 10.10 -31.50 -10.20
C TYR A 92 11.08 -30.54 -10.91
N PRO A 93 11.69 -30.96 -12.03
CA PRO A 93 12.62 -30.12 -12.80
C PRO A 93 11.94 -28.88 -13.39
N VAL A 94 12.67 -27.76 -13.50
CA VAL A 94 12.22 -26.57 -14.26
C VAL A 94 12.67 -26.65 -15.71
N GLY A 95 13.70 -27.45 -15.98
CA GLY A 95 14.27 -27.66 -17.30
C GLY A 95 15.49 -26.78 -17.54
N GLU A 96 16.45 -27.37 -18.27
CA GLU A 96 17.75 -26.77 -18.59
C GLU A 96 17.64 -25.35 -19.17
N ARG A 97 16.68 -25.12 -20.07
CA ARG A 97 16.45 -23.80 -20.68
C ARG A 97 16.21 -22.72 -19.62
N VAL A 98 15.33 -22.99 -18.65
CA VAL A 98 14.98 -22.03 -17.59
C VAL A 98 16.19 -21.75 -16.70
N VAL A 99 16.94 -22.79 -16.33
CA VAL A 99 18.16 -22.64 -15.51
C VAL A 99 19.19 -21.76 -16.23
N ARG A 100 19.45 -22.03 -17.52
CA ARG A 100 20.38 -21.24 -18.33
C ARG A 100 19.94 -19.78 -18.47
N ASP A 101 18.66 -19.54 -18.78
CA ASP A 101 18.10 -18.20 -18.92
C ASP A 101 18.25 -17.40 -17.61
N TYR A 102 18.04 -18.04 -16.45
CA TYR A 102 18.20 -17.40 -15.15
C TYR A 102 19.66 -17.08 -14.84
N PHE A 103 20.60 -18.00 -15.11
CA PHE A 103 22.03 -17.73 -14.96
C PHE A 103 22.49 -16.58 -15.87
N GLU A 104 22.12 -16.61 -17.15
CA GLU A 104 22.50 -15.55 -18.09
C GLU A 104 21.96 -14.20 -17.65
N ARG A 105 20.73 -14.16 -17.11
CA ARG A 105 20.09 -12.91 -16.71
C ARG A 105 20.61 -12.36 -15.38
N PHE A 106 20.87 -13.22 -14.39
CA PHE A 106 21.05 -12.78 -13.00
C PHE A 106 22.46 -13.04 -12.45
N THR A 107 23.28 -13.85 -13.11
CA THR A 107 24.67 -14.14 -12.67
C THR A 107 25.71 -13.73 -13.70
N ARG A 108 25.36 -12.92 -14.71
CA ARG A 108 26.23 -12.56 -15.85
C ARG A 108 27.56 -11.92 -15.45
N ALA A 109 27.60 -11.22 -14.31
CA ALA A 109 28.80 -10.60 -13.76
C ALA A 109 29.56 -11.50 -12.77
N GLY A 110 29.21 -12.79 -12.68
CA GLY A 110 29.75 -13.73 -11.69
C GLY A 110 29.28 -13.46 -10.26
N LYS A 111 28.25 -12.62 -10.08
CA LYS A 111 27.66 -12.24 -8.79
C LYS A 111 26.14 -12.24 -8.89
N LEU A 112 25.47 -12.52 -7.79
CA LEU A 112 24.02 -12.36 -7.67
C LEU A 112 23.62 -10.87 -7.76
N PRO A 113 22.35 -10.57 -8.11
CA PRO A 113 21.85 -9.21 -8.09
C PRO A 113 22.07 -8.56 -6.72
N LEU A 114 22.52 -7.31 -6.70
CA LEU A 114 22.63 -6.55 -5.46
C LEU A 114 21.25 -6.43 -4.80
N VAL A 115 21.22 -6.53 -3.48
CA VAL A 115 20.04 -6.19 -2.70
C VAL A 115 19.66 -4.74 -3.03
N PRO A 116 18.43 -4.48 -3.50
CA PRO A 116 18.03 -3.12 -3.84
C PRO A 116 18.10 -2.26 -2.58
N GLU A 117 18.61 -1.04 -2.73
CA GLU A 117 18.48 -0.05 -1.67
C GLU A 117 17.00 0.27 -1.53
N ILE A 118 16.45 -0.02 -0.35
CA ILE A 118 15.33 0.76 0.14
C ILE A 118 15.98 2.07 0.55
N SER A 119 15.62 3.18 -0.07
CA SER A 119 16.13 4.46 0.41
C SER A 119 15.77 4.60 1.89
N SER A 120 16.66 5.18 2.67
CA SER A 120 16.47 5.48 4.09
C SER A 120 15.13 6.18 4.37
N GLU A 121 14.58 6.89 3.38
CA GLU A 121 13.24 7.47 3.43
C GLU A 121 12.11 6.44 3.58
N ALA A 122 12.24 5.17 3.19
CA ALA A 122 11.14 4.21 3.36
C ALA A 122 11.06 3.61 4.78
N LYS A 123 12.16 3.63 5.55
CA LYS A 123 12.14 3.36 7.00
C LYS A 123 11.81 4.61 7.83
N ALA A 124 12.01 5.81 7.27
CA ALA A 124 11.76 7.12 7.88
C ALA A 124 10.62 7.89 7.19
N ARG A 125 9.64 7.18 6.60
CA ARG A 125 8.76 7.76 5.57
C ARG A 125 7.81 8.82 6.10
N TRP A 126 7.40 8.67 7.35
CA TRP A 126 6.44 9.55 7.99
C TRP A 126 7.12 10.29 9.13
N VAL A 127 7.19 11.61 9.00
CA VAL A 127 7.49 12.48 10.13
C VAL A 127 6.31 12.39 11.09
N SER A 128 6.55 12.18 12.38
CA SER A 128 5.47 12.14 13.37
C SER A 128 4.82 13.51 13.51
N TYR A 129 3.48 13.53 13.63
CA TYR A 129 2.75 14.74 13.99
C TYR A 129 3.08 15.14 15.43
N ILE A 130 3.49 16.39 15.64
CA ILE A 130 3.68 16.99 16.96
C ILE A 130 2.55 18.02 17.13
N PRO A 131 1.60 17.78 18.04
CA PRO A 131 0.49 18.70 18.25
C PRO A 131 0.96 20.00 18.92
N ASP A 132 0.49 21.12 18.40
CA ASP A 132 0.51 22.41 19.10
C ASP A 132 -0.86 22.61 19.77
N LEU A 133 -0.87 22.52 21.10
CA LEU A 133 -2.09 22.54 21.90
C LEU A 133 -2.75 23.93 21.99
N GLU A 134 -2.08 24.98 21.49
CA GLU A 134 -2.62 26.35 21.46
C GLU A 134 -3.43 26.62 20.18
N LEU A 135 -3.37 25.72 19.20
CA LEU A 135 -4.13 25.82 17.95
C LEU A 135 -5.57 25.32 18.14
N PRO A 136 -6.53 25.79 17.33
CA PRO A 136 -7.91 25.31 17.35
C PRO A 136 -7.98 23.78 17.15
N ASP A 137 -8.83 23.13 17.93
CA ASP A 137 -9.08 21.69 17.81
C ASP A 137 -9.75 21.37 16.46
N ALA A 138 -9.27 20.33 15.78
CA ALA A 138 -9.86 19.85 14.55
C ALA A 138 -9.91 18.33 14.42
N PHE A 139 -10.88 17.84 13.65
CA PHE A 139 -10.94 16.46 13.19
C PHE A 139 -10.76 16.40 11.67
N ILE A 140 -9.98 15.42 11.22
CA ILE A 140 -9.78 15.17 9.79
C ILE A 140 -10.74 14.07 9.33
N PHE A 141 -11.40 14.30 8.20
CA PHE A 141 -12.20 13.29 7.52
C PHE A 141 -11.75 13.12 6.07
N ASP A 142 -11.59 11.87 5.66
CA ASP A 142 -11.54 11.48 4.26
C ASP A 142 -12.91 11.54 3.59
N ILE A 143 -12.94 11.58 2.25
CA ILE A 143 -14.17 11.59 1.47
C ILE A 143 -14.47 10.19 0.90
N ASP A 144 -13.70 9.71 -0.08
CA ASP A 144 -14.04 8.50 -0.84
C ASP A 144 -13.83 7.21 -0.03
N GLY A 145 -14.91 6.47 0.24
CA GLY A 145 -14.92 5.30 1.10
C GLY A 145 -15.15 5.61 2.58
N THR A 146 -15.15 6.90 2.95
CA THR A 146 -15.35 7.38 4.33
C THR A 146 -16.64 8.17 4.48
N LEU A 147 -16.75 9.35 3.85
CA LEU A 147 -17.97 10.16 3.83
C LEU A 147 -18.84 9.87 2.62
N ALA A 148 -18.25 9.38 1.53
CA ALA A 148 -18.90 9.16 0.25
C ALA A 148 -18.68 7.73 -0.23
N HIS A 149 -19.74 7.11 -0.74
CA HIS A 149 -19.70 5.78 -1.35
C HIS A 149 -20.07 5.88 -2.83
N ILE A 150 -19.36 5.11 -3.64
CA ILE A 150 -19.66 5.01 -5.07
C ILE A 150 -20.89 4.13 -5.25
N ASP A 151 -21.90 4.62 -5.97
CA ASP A 151 -23.10 3.86 -6.31
C ASP A 151 -22.79 2.68 -7.26
N ASP A 152 -23.67 1.68 -7.30
CA ASP A 152 -23.60 0.50 -8.16
C ASP A 152 -23.66 0.84 -9.67
N GLY A 153 -23.88 2.12 -10.01
CA GLY A 153 -23.91 2.69 -11.37
C GLY A 153 -22.58 2.65 -12.14
N GLY A 154 -21.56 1.94 -11.66
CA GLY A 154 -20.36 1.60 -12.42
C GLY A 154 -19.37 2.76 -12.60
N ARG A 155 -19.44 3.81 -11.78
CA ARG A 155 -18.41 4.85 -11.73
C ARG A 155 -17.08 4.24 -11.30
N SER A 156 -16.01 4.59 -12.02
CA SER A 156 -14.65 4.25 -11.60
C SER A 156 -14.22 5.20 -10.47
N PRO A 157 -13.53 4.72 -9.41
CA PRO A 157 -12.96 5.60 -8.38
C PRO A 157 -12.01 6.68 -8.93
N TYR A 158 -11.50 6.49 -10.15
CA TYR A 158 -10.61 7.44 -10.83
C TYR A 158 -11.35 8.42 -11.76
N ASP A 159 -12.66 8.25 -11.93
CA ASP A 159 -13.48 9.15 -12.73
C ASP A 159 -13.91 10.36 -11.88
N MET A 160 -13.12 11.43 -12.01
CA MET A 160 -13.31 12.69 -11.29
C MET A 160 -14.52 13.49 -11.80
N THR A 161 -15.05 13.18 -12.98
CA THR A 161 -16.16 13.94 -13.60
C THR A 161 -17.54 13.56 -13.08
N ARG A 162 -17.63 12.49 -12.29
CA ARG A 162 -18.87 11.91 -11.77
C ARG A 162 -18.91 11.86 -10.25
N VAL A 163 -18.05 12.61 -9.57
CA VAL A 163 -17.96 12.61 -8.09
C VAL A 163 -19.23 13.11 -7.40
N SER A 164 -20.09 13.85 -8.11
CA SER A 164 -21.38 14.33 -7.63
C SER A 164 -22.45 13.23 -7.59
N GLU A 165 -22.20 12.07 -8.20
CA GLU A 165 -23.12 10.92 -8.21
C GLU A 165 -22.94 10.00 -7.00
N ASP A 166 -21.92 10.25 -6.17
CA ASP A 166 -21.67 9.45 -4.98
C ASP A 166 -22.78 9.67 -3.93
N TYR A 167 -23.00 8.71 -3.03
CA TYR A 167 -23.98 8.85 -1.95
C TYR A 167 -23.28 8.95 -0.59
N PRO A 168 -23.85 9.71 0.38
CA PRO A 168 -23.20 9.94 1.66
C PRO A 168 -23.24 8.69 2.55
N ASP A 169 -22.19 8.49 3.35
CA ASP A 169 -22.24 7.66 4.54
C ASP A 169 -22.91 8.45 5.67
N GLU A 170 -24.23 8.27 5.83
CA GLU A 170 -25.02 8.97 6.84
C GLU A 170 -24.48 8.76 8.27
N THR A 171 -23.89 7.59 8.57
CA THR A 171 -23.36 7.31 9.91
C THR A 171 -22.10 8.12 10.18
N VAL A 172 -21.19 8.20 9.20
CA VAL A 172 -19.97 9.01 9.35
C VAL A 172 -20.31 10.50 9.29
N ALA A 173 -21.29 10.90 8.47
CA ALA A 173 -21.79 12.27 8.41
C ALA A 173 -22.39 12.73 9.75
N ASP A 174 -23.18 11.89 10.42
CA ASP A 174 -23.71 12.16 11.76
C ASP A 174 -22.60 12.39 12.80
N VAL A 175 -21.54 11.56 12.75
CA VAL A 175 -20.37 11.71 13.64
C VAL A 175 -19.64 13.02 13.34
N LEU A 176 -19.45 13.34 12.06
CA LEU A 176 -18.82 14.59 11.63
C LEU A 176 -19.61 15.80 12.12
N VAL A 177 -20.93 15.82 11.92
CA VAL A 177 -21.82 16.90 12.38
C VAL A 177 -21.79 17.04 13.90
N ALA A 178 -21.77 15.93 14.64
CA ALA A 178 -21.65 15.98 16.10
C ALA A 178 -20.32 16.62 16.54
N LEU A 179 -19.21 16.27 15.88
CA LEU A 179 -17.89 16.81 16.17
C LEU A 179 -17.74 18.28 15.75
N SER A 180 -18.40 18.71 14.66
CA SER A 180 -18.34 20.08 14.16
C SER A 180 -18.98 21.11 15.10
N THR A 181 -19.72 20.67 16.11
CA THR A 181 -20.35 21.56 17.10
C THR A 181 -19.34 22.29 17.99
N SER A 182 -18.12 21.75 18.14
CA SER A 182 -17.09 22.28 19.03
C SER A 182 -15.66 22.20 18.47
N ASN A 183 -15.51 21.71 17.24
CA ASN A 183 -14.22 21.50 16.59
C ASN A 183 -14.31 21.93 15.13
N ASP A 184 -13.18 22.32 14.56
CA ASP A 184 -13.08 22.51 13.12
C ASP A 184 -13.08 21.15 12.41
N ILE A 185 -13.73 21.09 11.25
CA ILE A 185 -13.73 19.92 10.37
C ILE A 185 -12.83 20.20 9.17
N VAL A 186 -11.81 19.35 9.01
CA VAL A 186 -10.86 19.43 7.90
C VAL A 186 -11.06 18.21 7.01
N LEU A 187 -11.47 18.43 5.76
CA LEU A 187 -11.62 17.37 4.78
C LEU A 187 -10.32 17.18 4.00
N VAL A 188 -9.89 15.93 3.82
CA VAL A 188 -8.70 15.57 3.05
C VAL A 188 -9.03 14.44 2.09
N SER A 189 -9.09 14.74 0.79
CA SER A 189 -9.51 13.79 -0.25
C SER A 189 -8.37 13.43 -1.20
N GLY A 190 -8.42 12.17 -1.68
CA GLY A 190 -7.58 11.70 -2.79
C GLY A 190 -8.04 12.16 -4.17
N ARG A 191 -9.23 12.78 -4.29
CA ARG A 191 -9.73 13.41 -5.53
C ARG A 191 -8.78 14.51 -6.00
N ASN A 192 -8.65 14.64 -7.31
CA ASN A 192 -7.87 15.70 -7.94
C ASN A 192 -8.55 17.07 -7.81
N GLU A 193 -7.75 18.13 -7.81
CA GLU A 193 -8.20 19.52 -7.74
C GLU A 193 -9.20 19.89 -8.83
N CYS A 194 -9.10 19.27 -10.02
CA CYS A 194 -10.07 19.47 -11.09
C CYS A 194 -11.53 19.13 -10.71
N ALA A 195 -11.75 18.31 -9.67
CA ALA A 195 -13.07 17.95 -9.15
C ALA A 195 -13.49 18.73 -7.91
N ARG A 196 -12.78 19.82 -7.55
CA ARG A 196 -13.08 20.61 -6.34
C ARG A 196 -14.50 21.17 -6.36
N ASP A 197 -14.93 21.80 -7.45
CA ASP A 197 -16.23 22.46 -7.53
C ASP A 197 -17.39 21.45 -7.41
N ASP A 198 -17.27 20.30 -8.07
CA ASP A 198 -18.24 19.21 -7.96
C ASP A 198 -18.25 18.60 -6.56
N THR A 199 -17.07 18.42 -5.94
CA THR A 199 -16.95 17.90 -4.57
C THR A 199 -17.56 18.87 -3.55
N VAL A 200 -17.31 20.16 -3.67
CA VAL A 200 -17.92 21.19 -2.80
C VAL A 200 -19.43 21.25 -2.99
N SER A 201 -19.91 21.15 -4.24
CA SER A 201 -21.34 21.11 -4.52
C SER A 201 -22.02 19.91 -3.86
N TRP A 202 -21.39 18.74 -3.96
CA TRP A 202 -21.84 17.51 -3.31
C TRP A 202 -21.87 17.63 -1.78
N LEU A 203 -20.82 18.18 -1.17
CA LEU A 203 -20.77 18.41 0.29
C LEU A 203 -21.90 19.34 0.76
N ASN A 204 -22.18 20.40 0.00
CA ASN A 204 -23.26 21.35 0.31
C ASN A 204 -24.64 20.72 0.13
N GLU A 205 -24.85 19.93 -0.93
CA GLU A 205 -26.11 19.22 -1.19
C GLU A 205 -26.46 18.27 -0.05
N HIS A 206 -25.46 17.56 0.48
CA HIS A 206 -25.60 16.64 1.61
C HIS A 206 -25.44 17.32 2.99
N SER A 207 -25.37 18.65 3.03
CA SER A 207 -25.27 19.42 4.29
C SER A 207 -24.10 19.00 5.20
N ILE A 208 -22.96 18.61 4.60
CA ILE A 208 -21.75 18.22 5.33
C ILE A 208 -20.94 19.49 5.67
N PRO A 209 -20.84 19.89 6.95
CA PRO A 209 -20.09 21.09 7.33
C PRO A 209 -18.58 20.85 7.25
N PHE A 210 -17.82 21.85 6.80
CA PHE A 210 -16.36 21.81 6.81
C PHE A 210 -15.75 23.21 6.91
N ASN A 211 -14.58 23.30 7.52
CA ASN A 211 -13.79 24.52 7.67
C ASN A 211 -12.69 24.61 6.60
N ALA A 212 -12.16 23.47 6.16
CA ALA A 212 -11.15 23.38 5.11
C ALA A 212 -11.33 22.10 4.28
N LEU A 213 -10.99 22.19 2.99
CA LEU A 213 -10.96 21.07 2.06
C LEU A 213 -9.62 21.04 1.33
N TYR A 214 -8.81 20.03 1.62
CA TYR A 214 -7.55 19.77 0.93
C TYR A 214 -7.73 18.59 -0.04
N MET A 215 -7.28 18.79 -1.27
CA MET A 215 -7.39 17.81 -2.35
C MET A 215 -6.04 17.58 -2.98
N ARG A 216 -5.93 16.49 -3.74
CA ARG A 216 -4.73 16.14 -4.47
C ARG A 216 -4.53 17.10 -5.64
N ALA A 217 -3.32 17.66 -5.77
CA ALA A 217 -2.99 18.48 -6.93
C ALA A 217 -3.20 17.71 -8.25
N ASP A 218 -3.63 18.43 -9.29
CA ASP A 218 -3.73 17.84 -10.62
C ASP A 218 -2.38 17.24 -11.06
N GLU A 219 -2.43 16.11 -11.77
CA GLU A 219 -1.25 15.35 -12.24
C GLU A 219 -0.40 14.68 -11.14
N ASP A 220 -0.72 14.83 -9.85
CA ASP A 220 -0.01 14.13 -8.78
C ASP A 220 -0.40 12.65 -8.70
N GLY A 221 0.39 11.79 -9.36
CA GLY A 221 0.24 10.34 -9.36
C GLY A 221 0.81 9.60 -8.15
N ARG A 222 1.25 10.30 -7.09
CA ARG A 222 1.82 9.66 -5.88
C ARG A 222 0.76 8.90 -5.08
N GLY A 223 1.22 8.04 -4.16
CA GLY A 223 0.33 7.33 -3.22
C GLY A 223 -0.47 8.31 -2.36
N ASP A 224 -1.69 7.90 -1.99
CA ASP A 224 -2.61 8.70 -1.18
C ASP A 224 -2.07 8.94 0.23
N ASP A 225 -1.39 7.93 0.78
CA ASP A 225 -0.59 8.03 2.00
C ASP A 225 0.45 9.16 1.91
N VAL A 226 1.14 9.29 0.79
CA VAL A 226 2.18 10.32 0.59
C VAL A 226 1.56 11.71 0.48
N VAL A 227 0.49 11.85 -0.31
CA VAL A 227 -0.18 13.14 -0.52
C VAL A 227 -0.83 13.63 0.77
N LYS A 228 -1.55 12.78 1.50
CA LYS A 228 -2.20 13.16 2.75
C LYS A 228 -1.19 13.48 3.86
N HIS A 229 -0.06 12.76 3.91
CA HIS A 229 1.05 13.10 4.83
C HIS A 229 1.62 14.50 4.52
N GLU A 230 1.87 14.80 3.25
CA GLU A 230 2.36 16.12 2.81
C GLU A 230 1.37 17.24 3.16
N ILE A 231 0.06 17.01 2.95
CA ILE A 231 -1.01 17.93 3.33
C ILE A 231 -1.03 18.15 4.85
N LEU A 232 -0.94 17.07 5.64
CA LEU A 232 -0.92 17.17 7.10
C LEU A 232 0.20 18.11 7.56
N HIS A 233 1.44 17.84 7.17
CA HIS A 233 2.59 18.59 7.69
C HIS A 233 2.73 19.98 7.08
N GLY A 234 2.43 20.14 5.80
CA GLY A 234 2.59 21.41 5.10
C GLY A 234 1.44 22.39 5.35
N GLN A 235 0.23 21.89 5.60
CA GLN A 235 -0.97 22.72 5.57
C GLN A 235 -1.83 22.61 6.84
N ILE A 236 -1.97 21.42 7.43
CA ILE A 236 -2.88 21.23 8.57
C ILE A 236 -2.16 21.50 9.90
N ALA A 237 -1.01 20.88 10.12
CA ALA A 237 -0.26 20.94 11.37
C ALA A 237 0.09 22.37 11.83
N PRO A 238 0.38 23.34 10.95
CA PRO A 238 0.62 24.72 11.37
C PRO A 238 -0.64 25.50 11.80
N ARG A 239 -1.84 24.94 11.63
CA ARG A 239 -3.12 25.65 11.76
C ARG A 239 -4.08 25.02 12.77
N TRP A 240 -3.97 23.71 13.02
CA TRP A 240 -4.88 22.99 13.90
C TRP A 240 -4.16 22.02 14.84
N HIS A 241 -4.76 21.88 16.01
CA HIS A 241 -4.55 20.77 16.92
C HIS A 241 -5.44 19.59 16.49
N VAL A 242 -4.87 18.63 15.76
CA VAL A 242 -5.63 17.49 15.22
C VAL A 242 -5.93 16.49 16.34
N ARG A 243 -7.21 16.34 16.65
CA ARG A 243 -7.75 15.49 17.73
C ARG A 243 -8.04 14.05 17.29
N GLY A 244 -8.27 13.84 16.00
CA GLY A 244 -8.56 12.53 15.44
C GLY A 244 -8.73 12.57 13.91
N VAL A 245 -8.66 11.39 13.30
CA VAL A 245 -8.76 11.21 11.85
C VAL A 245 -9.69 10.04 11.52
N PHE A 246 -10.56 10.24 10.53
CA PHE A 246 -11.45 9.22 9.96
C PHE A 246 -11.04 8.97 8.51
N ASP A 247 -10.66 7.72 8.20
CA ASP A 247 -10.17 7.30 6.88
C ASP A 247 -10.43 5.79 6.73
N ASP A 248 -10.90 5.33 5.57
CA ASP A 248 -11.24 3.93 5.31
C ASP A 248 -10.01 3.10 4.92
N ARG A 249 -9.04 3.72 4.27
CA ARG A 249 -8.05 3.01 3.50
C ARG A 249 -6.93 2.55 4.40
N ALA A 250 -6.83 1.24 4.60
CA ALA A 250 -5.86 0.63 5.54
C ALA A 250 -4.41 1.15 5.42
N ARG A 251 -3.91 1.44 4.20
CA ARG A 251 -2.56 1.99 4.00
C ARG A 251 -2.41 3.43 4.50
N VAL A 252 -3.47 4.23 4.41
CA VAL A 252 -3.52 5.63 4.80
C VAL A 252 -3.78 5.72 6.30
N VAL A 253 -4.68 4.90 6.83
CA VAL A 253 -4.84 4.69 8.29
C VAL A 253 -3.52 4.27 8.95
N ALA A 254 -2.73 3.41 8.31
CA ALA A 254 -1.41 3.03 8.82
C ALA A 254 -0.38 4.17 8.76
N MET A 255 -0.55 5.15 7.85
CA MET A 255 0.27 6.37 7.81
C MET A 255 -0.14 7.37 8.90
N TRP A 256 -1.43 7.47 9.21
CA TRP A 256 -1.94 8.34 10.28
C TRP A 256 -1.55 7.89 11.70
N ARG A 257 -1.21 6.61 11.88
CA ARG A 257 -0.84 6.00 13.17
C ARG A 257 0.65 6.05 13.42
#